data_AF-A0A951UKU3-F1
#
_entry.id   AF-A0A951UKU3-F1
#
_cell.length_a   1.000
_cell.length_b   1.000
_cell.length_c   1.000
_cell.angle_alpha   90.00
_cell.angle_beta   90.00
_cell.angle_gamma   90.00
#
_symmetry.space_group_name_H-M   'P 1'
#
loop_
_entity.id
_entity.type
_entity.pdbx_description
1 polymer ?
#
loop_
_entity_poly.entity_id
_entity_poly.type
_entity_poly.pdbx_seq_one_letter_code
_entity_poly.pdbx_strand_id
1 'polypeptide(L)'
;MFFDLLVAPLTAPLNGIAWIGEKILEQANIALDEKENLSKRLLSLQLAFDMGEISEEDFETQEEELLLAIQAEADAVHAESEELSHELS
;
A
#
# COMPACT_ATOMS: atom_id res chain seq x y z
N MET A 1 2.77 19.64 -33.17
CA MET A 1 2.59 20.80 -34.09
C MET A 1 3.17 22.05 -33.42
N PHE A 2 3.59 23.08 -34.17
CA PHE A 2 4.19 24.28 -33.57
C PHE A 2 3.25 25.02 -32.58
N PHE A 3 1.92 24.88 -32.76
CA PHE A 3 0.90 25.39 -31.85
C PHE A 3 0.96 24.78 -30.45
N ASP A 4 1.37 23.52 -30.29
CA ASP A 4 1.48 22.86 -28.98
C ASP A 4 2.55 23.55 -28.10
N LEU A 5 3.60 24.09 -28.73
CA LEU A 5 4.67 24.84 -28.04
C LEU A 5 4.19 26.20 -27.50
N LEU A 6 3.17 26.80 -28.14
CA LEU A 6 2.62 28.09 -27.71
C LEU A 6 1.71 27.94 -26.49
N VAL A 7 1.02 26.82 -26.36
CA VAL A 7 0.16 26.52 -25.19
C VAL A 7 0.89 25.72 -24.12
N ALA A 8 2.04 25.11 -24.44
CA ALA A 8 2.89 24.36 -23.52
C ALA A 8 3.15 25.04 -22.16
N PRO A 9 3.51 26.34 -22.06
CA PRO A 9 3.73 26.94 -20.74
C PRO A 9 2.47 26.99 -19.86
N LEU A 10 1.27 26.90 -20.44
CA LEU A 10 -0.01 26.89 -19.71
C LEU A 10 -0.46 25.47 -19.38
N THR A 11 -0.23 24.50 -20.27
CA THR A 11 -0.68 23.11 -20.10
C THR A 11 0.36 22.22 -19.43
N ALA A 12 1.65 22.52 -19.54
CA ALA A 12 2.72 21.72 -18.94
C ALA A 12 2.59 21.60 -17.41
N PRO A 13 2.27 22.66 -16.63
CA PRO A 13 2.04 22.53 -15.20
C PRO A 13 0.86 21.62 -14.86
N LEU A 14 -0.24 21.72 -15.61
CA LEU A 14 -1.43 20.88 -15.41
C LEU A 14 -1.14 19.41 -15.70
N ASN A 15 -0.40 19.13 -16.77
CA ASN A 15 0.04 17.77 -17.11
C ASN A 15 1.01 17.20 -16.06
N GLY A 16 1.87 18.05 -15.49
CA GLY A 16 2.76 17.66 -14.39
C GLY A 16 1.98 17.25 -13.14
N ILE A 17 0.98 18.03 -12.74
CA ILE A 17 0.13 17.69 -11.58
C ILE A 17 -0.67 16.41 -11.84
N ALA A 18 -1.23 16.24 -13.04
CA ALA A 18 -1.96 15.02 -13.41
C ALA A 18 -1.07 13.77 -13.33
N TRP A 19 0.17 13.87 -13.83
CA TRP A 19 1.15 12.78 -13.74
C TRP A 19 1.53 12.44 -12.30
N ILE A 20 1.70 13.44 -11.42
CA ILE A 20 1.96 13.22 -9.99
C ILE A 20 0.76 12.52 -9.32
N GLY A 21 -0.47 12.98 -9.60
CA GLY A 21 -1.69 12.37 -9.07
C GLY A 21 -1.86 10.91 -9.50
N GLU A 22 -1.56 10.60 -10.76
CA GLU A 22 -1.58 9.23 -11.28
C GLU A 22 -0.56 8.34 -10.57
N LYS A 23 0.65 8.85 -10.32
CA LYS A 23 1.69 8.12 -9.58
C LYS A 23 1.32 7.86 -8.11
N ILE A 24 0.76 8.85 -7.43
CA ILE A 24 0.28 8.69 -6.04
C ILE A 24 -0.83 7.64 -5.98
N LEU A 25 -1.78 7.68 -6.93
CA LEU A 25 -2.88 6.71 -6.99
C LEU A 25 -2.37 5.28 -7.27
N GLU A 26 -1.40 5.12 -8.17
CA GLU A 26 -0.79 3.83 -8.47
C GLU A 26 -0.14 3.20 -7.22
N GLN A 27 0.65 3.98 -6.47
CA GLN A 27 1.28 3.51 -5.24
C GLN A 27 0.24 3.17 -4.15
N ALA A 28 -0.78 4.02 -3.98
CA ALA A 28 -1.84 3.76 -3.01
C ALA A 28 -2.60 2.45 -3.30
N ASN A 29 -2.86 2.13 -4.57
CA ASN A 29 -3.53 0.88 -4.95
C ASN A 29 -2.66 -0.35 -4.66
N ILE A 30 -1.36 -0.29 -4.93
CA ILE A 30 -0.44 -1.41 -4.64
C ILE A 30 -0.40 -1.70 -3.14
N ALA A 31 -0.21 -0.66 -2.32
CA ALA A 31 -0.18 -0.81 -0.86
C ALA A 31 -1.51 -1.33 -0.29
N LEU A 32 -2.65 -0.92 -0.85
CA LEU A 32 -3.95 -1.45 -0.45
C LEU A 32 -4.12 -2.93 -0.80
N ASP A 33 -3.66 -3.36 -1.98
CA ASP A 33 -3.74 -4.75 -2.42
C ASP A 33 -2.85 -5.68 -1.58
N GLU A 34 -1.64 -5.23 -1.24
CA GLU A 34 -0.71 -5.95 -0.35
C GLU A 34 -1.31 -6.17 1.04
N LYS A 35 -1.81 -5.10 1.68
CA LYS A 35 -2.50 -5.17 2.97
C LYS A 35 -3.75 -6.06 2.94
N GLU A 36 -4.55 -5.96 1.89
CA GLU A 36 -5.70 -6.85 1.70
C GLU A 36 -5.26 -8.31 1.57
N ASN A 37 -4.12 -8.57 0.92
CA ASN A 37 -3.56 -9.91 0.77
C ASN A 37 -3.23 -10.54 2.12
N LEU A 38 -2.54 -9.81 3.00
CA LEU A 38 -2.20 -10.29 4.35
C LEU A 38 -3.46 -10.54 5.19
N SER A 39 -4.43 -9.63 5.13
CA SER A 39 -5.71 -9.78 5.85
C SER A 39 -6.49 -11.01 5.37
N LYS A 40 -6.51 -11.27 4.05
CA LYS A 40 -7.14 -12.47 3.46
C LYS A 40 -6.42 -13.77 3.86
N ARG A 41 -5.08 -13.73 3.97
CA ARG A 41 -4.29 -14.87 4.45
C ARG A 41 -4.59 -15.21 5.90
N LEU A 42 -4.65 -14.20 6.78
CA LEU A 42 -4.99 -14.38 8.19
C LEU A 42 -6.39 -15.01 8.36
N LEU A 43 -7.38 -14.52 7.62
CA LEU A 43 -8.72 -15.12 7.62
C LEU A 43 -8.70 -16.58 7.14
N SER A 44 -7.92 -16.87 6.10
CA SER A 44 -7.79 -18.23 5.55
C SER A 44 -7.12 -19.18 6.54
N LEU A 45 -6.10 -18.70 7.27
CA LEU A 45 -5.43 -19.43 8.34
C LEU A 45 -6.40 -19.76 9.48
N GLN A 46 -7.22 -18.79 9.89
CA GLN A 46 -8.22 -18.99 10.94
C GLN A 46 -9.32 -19.98 10.52
N LEU A 47 -9.76 -19.93 9.26
CA LEU A 47 -10.71 -20.92 8.74
C LEU A 47 -10.09 -22.34 8.72
N ALA A 48 -8.82 -22.47 8.34
CA ALA A 48 -8.12 -23.76 8.36
C ALA A 48 -8.02 -24.33 9.79
N PHE A 49 -7.74 -23.47 10.78
CA PHE A 49 -7.75 -23.87 12.19
C PHE A 49 -9.15 -24.26 12.68
N ASP A 50 -10.17 -23.47 12.37
CA ASP A 50 -11.57 -23.75 12.74
C ASP A 50 -12.08 -25.08 12.14
N MET A 51 -11.57 -25.45 10.96
CA MET A 51 -11.87 -26.73 10.31
C MET A 51 -11.02 -27.91 10.84
N GLY A 52 -10.05 -27.65 11.71
CA GLY A 52 -9.12 -28.64 12.25
C GLY A 52 -8.10 -29.15 11.23
N GLU A 53 -7.82 -28.38 10.18
CA GLU A 53 -6.83 -28.72 9.14
C GLU A 53 -5.39 -28.50 9.61
N ILE A 54 -5.20 -27.61 10.58
CA ILE A 54 -3.90 -27.28 11.20
C ILE A 54 -3.99 -27.40 12.72
N SER A 55 -2.84 -27.62 13.37
CA SER A 55 -2.75 -27.66 14.83
C SER A 55 -2.78 -26.25 15.43
N GLU A 56 -3.04 -26.13 16.73
CA GLU A 56 -2.97 -24.87 17.47
C GLU A 56 -1.56 -24.28 17.44
N GLU A 57 -0.52 -25.10 17.62
CA GLU A 57 0.89 -24.66 17.55
C GLU A 57 1.26 -24.12 16.16
N ASP A 58 0.81 -24.79 15.09
CA ASP A 58 1.02 -24.34 13.72
C ASP A 58 0.23 -23.05 13.42
N PHE A 59 -0.98 -22.93 13.97
CA PHE A 59 -1.81 -21.74 13.84
C PHE A 59 -1.16 -20.53 14.52
N GLU A 60 -0.79 -20.65 15.79
CA GLU A 60 -0.17 -19.57 16.58
C GLU A 60 1.11 -19.06 15.94
N THR A 61 1.97 -19.97 15.47
CA THR A 61 3.24 -19.60 14.80
C THR A 61 2.97 -18.78 13.53
N GLN A 62 2.07 -19.27 12.67
CA GLN A 62 1.76 -18.59 11.40
C GLN A 62 0.95 -17.30 11.60
N GLU A 63 0.09 -17.25 12.62
CA GLU A 63 -0.67 -16.07 13.00
C GLU A 63 0.27 -14.95 13.46
N GLU A 64 1.22 -15.26 14.34
CA GLU A 64 2.21 -14.29 14.81
C GLU A 64 3.03 -13.71 13.66
N GLU A 65 3.51 -14.56 12.74
CA GLU A 65 4.25 -14.12 11.55
C GLU A 65 3.42 -13.16 10.66
N LEU A 66 2.15 -13.48 10.42
CA LEU A 66 1.24 -12.63 9.63
C LEU A 66 0.94 -11.30 10.34
N LEU A 67 0.70 -11.33 11.65
CA LEU A 67 0.44 -10.12 12.43
C LEU A 67 1.65 -9.20 12.47
N LEU A 68 2.86 -9.74 12.60
CA LEU A 68 4.11 -8.97 12.51
C LEU A 68 4.29 -8.34 11.13
N ALA A 69 3.96 -9.06 10.05
CA ALA A 69 4.02 -8.52 8.70
C ALA A 69 3.03 -7.35 8.51
N ILE A 70 1.79 -7.49 9.00
CA ILE A 70 0.79 -6.42 8.96
C ILE A 70 1.24 -5.19 9.75
N GLN A 71 1.85 -5.41 10.92
CA GLN A 71 2.38 -4.32 11.73
C GLN A 71 3.53 -3.59 11.03
N ALA A 72 4.48 -4.34 10.46
CA ALA A 72 5.60 -3.75 9.72
C ALA A 72 5.13 -2.90 8.52
N GLU A 73 4.10 -3.34 7.79
CA GLU A 73 3.51 -2.58 6.69
C GLU A 73 2.82 -1.31 7.20
N ALA A 74 2.08 -1.39 8.31
CA ALA A 74 1.44 -0.23 8.92
C ALA A 74 2.45 0.81 9.43
N ASP A 75 3.53 0.35 10.05
CA ASP A 75 4.61 1.20 10.56
C ASP A 75 5.38 1.87 9.42
N ALA A 76 5.62 1.16 8.31
CA ALA A 76 6.25 1.72 7.11
C ALA A 76 5.43 2.87 6.52
N VAL A 77 4.11 2.69 6.38
CA VAL A 77 3.19 3.74 5.92
C VAL A 77 3.22 4.95 6.85
N HIS A 78 3.24 4.71 8.17
CA HIS A 78 3.32 5.79 9.15
C HIS A 78 4.64 6.56 9.06
N ALA A 79 5.77 5.87 8.94
CA ALA A 79 7.09 6.49 8.80
C ALA A 79 7.21 7.34 7.53
N GLU A 80 6.73 6.83 6.40
CA GLU A 80 6.73 7.58 5.13
C GLU A 80 5.85 8.84 5.22
N SER A 81 4.70 8.75 5.90
CA SER A 81 3.82 9.91 6.11
C SER A 81 4.45 11.00 6.96
N GLU A 82 5.26 10.64 7.98
CA GLU A 82 5.98 11.60 8.81
C GLU A 82 7.14 12.25 8.03
N GLU A 83 7.88 11.48 7.24
CA GLU A 83 8.99 11.97 6.43
C GLU A 83 8.51 13.00 5.39
N LEU A 84 7.41 12.69 4.67
CA LEU A 84 6.78 13.62 3.73
C LEU A 84 6.27 14.89 4.42
N SER A 85 5.77 14.79 5.65
CA SER A 85 5.33 15.96 6.41
C SER A 85 6.50 16.87 6.81
N HIS A 86 7.66 16.29 7.09
CA HIS A 86 8.88 17.02 7.45
C HIS A 86 9.55 17.65 6.23
N GLU A 87 9.53 17.01 5.06
CA GLU A 87 10.08 17.57 3.81
C GLU A 87 9.26 18.75 3.24
N LEU A 88 7.96 18.81 3.54
CA LEU A 88 7.05 19.87 3.07
C LEU A 88 6.94 21.07 4.02
N SER A 89 7.60 21.02 5.18
CA SER A 89 7.67 22.08 6.21
C SER A 89 8.90 22.97 6.05
#